data_AF-A0A3D1LF20-F1
#
_entry.id   AF-A0A3D1LF20-F1
#
_cell.length_a   1.000
_cell.length_b   1.000
_cell.length_c   1.000
_cell.angle_alpha   90.00
_cell.angle_beta   90.00
_cell.angle_gamma   90.00
#
_symmetry.space_group_name_H-M   'P 1'
#
loop_
_entity.id
_entity.type
_entity.pdbx_description
1 polymer ?
#
loop_
_entity_poly.entity_id
_entity_poly.type
_entity_poly.pdbx_seq_one_letter_code
_entity_poly.pdbx_strand_id
1 'polypeptide(L)'
;DIAVLCTLSVQSDGKCYFDGSVFEAAEVLQALGVDAIGVNCSTGPDQLESVVRALHEMTDLPIVAKPNAGMPKILETGEAVYSMQADTFAAHMGQLVEAGASLIGGCCGTTPEYIGALQGLKR
;
A
#
# COMPACT_ATOMS: atom_id res chain seq x y z
N ASP A 1 5.69 -4.16 -25.43
CA ASP A 1 5.70 -3.29 -24.24
C ASP A 1 5.09 -4.03 -23.06
N ILE A 2 5.76 -4.04 -21.91
CA ILE A 2 5.34 -4.71 -20.67
C ILE A 2 5.18 -3.61 -19.62
N ALA A 3 4.03 -3.58 -18.92
CA ALA A 3 3.79 -2.60 -17.87
C ALA A 3 4.75 -2.80 -16.69
N VAL A 4 5.31 -1.71 -16.18
CA VAL A 4 6.23 -1.67 -15.05
C VAL A 4 5.57 -0.96 -13.88
N LEU A 5 5.38 -1.69 -12.78
CA LEU A 5 4.82 -1.16 -11.54
C LEU A 5 5.92 -1.16 -10.47
N CYS A 6 6.12 -0.03 -9.81
CA CYS A 6 7.12 0.11 -8.75
C CYS A 6 6.47 0.46 -7.41
N THR A 7 6.58 -0.42 -6.43
CA THR A 7 6.08 -0.16 -5.07
C THR A 7 7.19 -0.19 -4.05
N LEU A 8 7.07 0.65 -3.01
CA LEU A 8 8.04 0.76 -1.93
C LEU A 8 7.42 0.37 -0.59
N SER A 9 8.26 -0.19 0.28
CA SER A 9 7.89 -0.47 1.67
C SER A 9 8.27 0.73 2.52
N VAL A 10 7.27 1.37 3.13
CA VAL A 10 7.45 2.62 3.87
C VAL A 10 6.79 2.58 5.24
N GLN A 11 7.21 3.49 6.10
CA GLN A 11 6.53 3.78 7.35
C GLN A 11 5.26 4.61 7.09
N SER A 12 4.45 4.83 8.13
CA SER A 12 3.19 5.60 8.04
C SER A 12 3.37 7.06 7.61
N ASP A 13 4.60 7.59 7.67
CA ASP A 13 4.95 8.93 7.22
C ASP A 13 5.53 8.95 5.79
N GLY A 14 5.57 7.80 5.10
CA GLY A 14 6.12 7.68 3.75
C GLY A 14 7.64 7.50 3.68
N LYS A 15 8.35 7.41 4.82
CA LYS A 15 9.79 7.16 4.82
C LYS A 15 10.14 5.71 4.53
N CYS A 16 11.18 5.54 3.71
CA CYS A 16 11.80 4.25 3.46
C CYS A 16 12.68 3.83 4.64
N TYR A 17 13.03 2.53 4.71
CA TYR A 17 13.82 2.00 5.82
C TYR A 17 15.30 2.40 5.75
N PHE A 18 15.85 2.59 4.54
CA PHE A 18 17.26 2.86 4.29
C PHE A 18 17.49 4.27 3.74
N ASP A 19 16.83 5.25 4.34
CA ASP A 19 16.80 6.67 3.93
C ASP A 19 15.90 6.96 2.73
N GLY A 20 15.53 8.23 2.59
CA GLY A 20 14.60 8.73 1.58
C GLY A 20 13.12 8.41 1.85
N SER A 21 12.28 8.77 0.90
CA SER A 21 10.83 8.62 0.97
C SER A 21 10.20 8.10 -0.32
N VAL A 22 8.98 7.58 -0.22
CA VAL A 22 8.18 7.23 -1.41
C VAL A 22 7.91 8.45 -2.29
N PHE A 23 7.89 9.66 -1.73
CA PHE A 23 7.66 10.90 -2.46
C PHE A 23 8.84 11.25 -3.37
N GLU A 24 10.07 11.20 -2.84
CA GLU A 24 11.29 11.39 -3.65
C GLU A 24 11.43 10.28 -4.69
N ALA A 25 11.12 9.03 -4.32
CA ALA A 25 11.14 7.91 -5.25
C ALA A 25 10.10 8.09 -6.37
N ALA A 26 8.90 8.60 -6.07
CA ALA A 26 7.86 8.86 -7.05
C ALA A 26 8.31 9.86 -8.13
N GLU A 27 9.01 10.94 -7.74
CA GLU A 27 9.54 11.92 -8.68
C GLU A 27 10.55 11.29 -9.65
N VAL A 28 11.46 10.45 -9.14
CA VAL A 28 12.46 9.78 -9.97
C VAL A 28 11.80 8.72 -10.87
N LEU A 29 10.93 7.89 -10.31
CA LEU A 29 10.31 6.78 -11.03
C LEU A 29 9.38 7.25 -12.14
N GLN A 30 8.61 8.33 -11.94
CA GLN A 30 7.78 8.87 -13.02
C GLN A 30 8.65 9.38 -14.18
N ALA A 31 9.81 10.01 -13.89
CA ALA A 31 10.72 10.49 -14.91
C ALA A 31 11.37 9.34 -15.70
N LEU A 32 11.49 8.17 -15.09
CA LEU A 32 11.94 6.93 -15.73
C LEU A 32 10.85 6.22 -16.55
N GLY A 33 9.60 6.70 -16.50
CA GLY A 33 8.50 6.21 -17.33
C GLY A 33 7.85 4.93 -16.82
N VAL A 34 7.74 4.74 -15.50
CA VAL A 34 6.95 3.62 -14.93
C VAL A 34 5.44 3.83 -15.16
N ASP A 35 4.69 2.73 -15.23
CA ASP A 35 3.25 2.76 -15.50
C ASP A 35 2.39 2.88 -14.24
N ALA A 36 2.93 2.57 -13.06
CA ALA A 36 2.28 2.80 -11.77
C ALA A 36 3.31 2.88 -10.64
N ILE A 37 2.95 3.60 -9.58
CA ILE A 37 3.76 3.70 -8.36
C ILE A 37 2.93 3.43 -7.12
N GLY A 38 3.56 3.11 -5.99
CA GLY A 38 2.83 3.09 -4.73
C GLY A 38 3.55 2.40 -3.59
N VAL A 39 2.76 1.81 -2.70
CA VAL A 39 3.24 1.28 -1.43
C VAL A 39 2.80 -0.16 -1.19
N ASN A 40 3.65 -0.94 -0.52
CA ASN A 40 3.32 -2.28 -0.09
C ASN A 40 4.00 -2.64 1.25
N CYS A 41 3.46 -3.64 1.95
CA CYS A 41 4.04 -4.16 3.19
C CYS A 41 4.18 -3.09 4.30
N SER A 42 5.10 -3.30 5.23
CA SER A 42 5.36 -2.54 6.47
C SER A 42 4.14 -2.39 7.39
N THR A 43 3.16 -1.59 6.99
CA THR A 43 2.03 -1.14 7.79
C THR A 43 0.70 -1.69 7.28
N GLY A 44 -0.33 -1.54 8.10
CA GLY A 44 -1.72 -1.80 7.71
C GLY A 44 -2.33 -0.67 6.89
N PRO A 45 -3.49 -0.91 6.25
CA PRO A 45 -4.19 0.11 5.46
C PRO A 45 -4.63 1.32 6.30
N ASP A 46 -4.84 1.14 7.60
CA ASP A 46 -5.23 2.16 8.58
C ASP A 46 -4.20 3.29 8.77
N GLN A 47 -2.99 3.14 8.23
CA GLN A 47 -1.88 4.08 8.42
C GLN A 47 -1.34 4.70 7.13
N LEU A 48 -1.97 4.40 5.98
CA LEU A 48 -1.43 4.79 4.68
C LEU A 48 -2.25 5.87 3.96
N GLU A 49 -3.36 6.35 4.54
CA GLU A 49 -4.25 7.29 3.88
C GLU A 49 -3.52 8.58 3.44
N SER A 50 -2.74 9.19 4.35
CA SER A 50 -1.98 10.41 4.06
C SER A 50 -0.94 10.19 2.96
N VAL A 51 -0.24 9.05 2.99
CA VAL A 51 0.77 8.69 2.00
C VAL A 51 0.14 8.48 0.63
N VAL A 52 -0.96 7.72 0.56
CA VAL A 52 -1.69 7.47 -0.70
C VAL A 52 -2.24 8.77 -1.27
N ARG A 53 -2.83 9.63 -0.43
CA ARG A 53 -3.37 10.92 -0.86
C ARG A 53 -2.28 11.83 -1.40
N ALA A 54 -1.16 11.96 -0.69
CA ALA A 54 -0.03 12.76 -1.15
C ALA A 54 0.55 12.24 -2.47
N LEU A 55 0.73 10.93 -2.62
CA LEU A 55 1.16 10.35 -3.89
C LEU A 55 0.17 10.64 -5.03
N HIS A 56 -1.12 10.51 -4.77
CA HIS A 56 -2.15 10.83 -5.75
C HIS A 56 -2.12 12.31 -6.19
N GLU A 57 -1.86 13.23 -5.26
CA GLU A 57 -1.73 14.67 -5.57
C GLU A 57 -0.43 15.01 -6.32
N MET A 58 0.61 14.18 -6.21
CA MET A 58 1.92 14.40 -6.83
C MET A 58 2.04 13.91 -8.27
N THR A 59 1.21 12.96 -8.71
CA THR A 59 1.32 12.36 -10.06
C THR A 59 -0.02 11.87 -10.61
N ASP A 60 -0.13 11.84 -11.94
CA ASP A 60 -1.26 11.26 -12.67
C ASP A 60 -1.16 9.73 -12.82
N LEU A 61 -0.03 9.13 -12.40
CA LEU A 61 0.14 7.68 -12.46
C LEU A 61 -0.85 6.95 -11.52
N PRO A 62 -1.36 5.77 -11.90
CA PRO A 62 -2.11 4.92 -10.99
C PRO A 62 -1.36 4.64 -9.69
N ILE A 63 -2.03 4.82 -8.56
CA ILE A 63 -1.46 4.55 -7.24
C ILE A 63 -1.77 3.12 -6.80
N VAL A 64 -0.73 2.36 -6.48
CA VAL A 64 -0.79 0.99 -5.97
C VAL A 64 -0.79 1.00 -4.45
N ALA A 65 -1.72 0.28 -3.82
CA ALA A 65 -1.74 0.09 -2.37
C ALA A 65 -1.90 -1.39 -2.01
N LYS A 66 -0.86 -1.97 -1.40
CA LYS A 66 -0.81 -3.38 -1.03
C LYS A 66 -0.31 -3.58 0.42
N PRO A 67 -1.05 -3.10 1.44
CA PRO A 67 -0.61 -3.16 2.84
C PRO A 67 -0.67 -4.56 3.44
N ASN A 68 -0.10 -4.70 4.65
CA ASN A 68 -0.25 -5.89 5.48
C ASN A 68 -1.64 -5.95 6.13
N ALA A 69 -2.05 -7.11 6.63
CA ALA A 69 -3.24 -7.26 7.47
C ALA A 69 -3.02 -6.69 8.89
N GLY A 70 -2.75 -5.38 8.95
CA GLY A 70 -2.34 -4.65 10.16
C GLY A 70 -0.84 -4.71 10.43
N MET A 71 -0.42 -4.11 11.54
CA MET A 71 0.97 -4.14 11.98
C MET A 71 1.37 -5.55 12.43
N PRO A 72 2.55 -6.06 12.01
CA PRO A 72 3.05 -7.34 12.48
C PRO A 72 3.37 -7.30 13.97
N LYS A 73 3.01 -8.36 14.69
CA LYS A 73 3.55 -8.66 16.02
C LYS A 73 4.52 -9.82 15.88
N ILE A 74 5.76 -9.62 16.30
CA ILE A 74 6.78 -10.67 16.29
C ILE A 74 6.61 -11.49 17.57
N LEU A 75 6.31 -12.79 17.42
CA LEU A 75 6.26 -13.73 18.54
C LEU A 75 7.68 -14.02 19.06
N GLU A 76 7.78 -14.58 20.26
CA GLU A 76 9.06 -15.02 20.84
C GLU A 76 9.78 -16.06 19.96
N THR A 77 9.01 -16.79 19.14
CA THR A 77 9.52 -17.75 18.15
C THR A 77 10.15 -17.08 16.92
N GLY A 78 10.03 -15.76 16.77
CA GLY A 78 10.47 -14.98 15.62
C GLY A 78 9.45 -14.88 14.48
N GLU A 79 8.29 -15.52 14.61
CA GLU A 79 7.22 -15.46 13.61
C GLU A 79 6.47 -14.13 13.65
N ALA A 80 6.18 -13.55 12.49
CA ALA A 80 5.33 -12.38 12.36
C ALA A 80 3.85 -12.76 12.25
N VAL A 81 3.02 -12.30 13.18
CA VAL A 81 1.58 -12.53 13.21
C VAL A 81 0.82 -11.24 12.95
N TYR A 82 -0.26 -11.35 12.17
CA TYR A 82 -1.11 -10.25 11.72
C TYR A 82 -2.53 -10.46 12.23
N SER A 83 -3.08 -9.46 12.93
CA SER A 83 -4.36 -9.63 13.66
C SER A 83 -5.55 -8.91 13.04
N MET A 84 -5.36 -8.04 12.05
CA MET A 84 -6.47 -7.33 11.41
C MET A 84 -7.31 -8.32 10.61
N GLN A 85 -8.63 -8.34 10.81
CA GLN A 85 -9.55 -9.21 10.09
C GLN A 85 -9.90 -8.65 8.71
N ALA A 86 -10.39 -9.51 7.81
CA ALA A 86 -10.66 -9.15 6.42
C ALA A 86 -11.68 -8.02 6.25
N ASP A 87 -12.70 -7.96 7.10
CA ASP A 87 -13.73 -6.91 7.11
C ASP A 87 -13.16 -5.54 7.49
N THR A 88 -12.39 -5.48 8.56
CA THR A 88 -11.68 -4.28 9.01
C THR A 88 -10.66 -3.83 7.97
N PHE A 89 -9.92 -4.78 7.39
CA PHE A 89 -8.98 -4.49 6.31
C PHE A 89 -9.69 -3.85 5.12
N ALA A 90 -10.81 -4.43 4.66
CA ALA A 90 -11.58 -3.91 3.53
C ALA A 90 -12.13 -2.50 3.79
N ALA A 91 -12.60 -2.21 5.01
CA ALA A 91 -13.08 -0.87 5.37
C ALA A 91 -11.98 0.19 5.21
N HIS A 92 -10.77 -0.07 5.71
CA HIS A 92 -9.64 0.84 5.53
C HIS A 92 -9.12 0.89 4.09
N MET A 93 -9.16 -0.23 3.35
CA MET A 93 -8.85 -0.21 1.92
C MET A 93 -9.82 0.69 1.13
N GLY A 94 -11.10 0.76 1.54
CA GLY A 94 -12.06 1.73 0.99
C GLY A 94 -11.59 3.17 1.17
N GLN A 95 -11.06 3.51 2.34
CA GLN A 95 -10.48 4.83 2.61
C GLN A 95 -9.26 5.11 1.73
N LEU A 96 -8.42 4.10 1.45
CA LEU A 96 -7.29 4.26 0.53
C LEU A 96 -7.75 4.48 -0.92
N VAL A 97 -8.83 3.83 -1.35
CA VAL A 97 -9.44 4.08 -2.67
C VAL A 97 -9.96 5.52 -2.74
N GLU A 98 -10.67 5.99 -1.71
CA GLU A 98 -11.13 7.39 -1.60
C GLU A 98 -9.96 8.39 -1.56
N ALA A 99 -8.81 8.00 -1.01
CA ALA A 99 -7.60 8.79 -0.99
C ALA A 99 -6.88 8.82 -2.35
N GLY A 100 -7.20 7.92 -3.28
CA GLY A 100 -6.65 7.93 -4.64
C GLY A 100 -6.01 6.62 -5.10
N ALA A 101 -6.01 5.55 -4.30
CA ALA A 101 -5.51 4.24 -4.74
C ALA A 101 -6.36 3.68 -5.89
N SER A 102 -5.70 3.30 -6.98
CA SER A 102 -6.32 2.78 -8.20
C SER A 102 -6.08 1.28 -8.40
N LEU A 103 -5.00 0.74 -7.82
CA LEU A 103 -4.69 -0.68 -7.84
C LEU A 103 -4.46 -1.17 -6.41
N ILE A 104 -5.42 -1.96 -5.91
CA ILE A 104 -5.46 -2.38 -4.51
C ILE A 104 -5.25 -3.89 -4.36
N GLY A 105 -4.66 -4.28 -3.24
CA GLY A 105 -4.50 -5.68 -2.88
C GLY A 105 -3.96 -5.86 -1.46
N GLY A 106 -3.37 -7.02 -1.19
CA GLY A 106 -2.83 -7.37 0.12
C GLY A 106 -1.38 -7.88 0.09
N CYS A 107 -0.66 -7.68 1.20
CA CYS A 107 0.68 -8.21 1.43
C CYS A 107 0.68 -9.23 2.56
N CYS A 108 1.55 -9.10 3.55
CA CYS A 108 1.71 -10.12 4.57
C CYS A 108 0.47 -10.17 5.47
N GLY A 109 0.06 -11.38 5.86
CA GLY A 109 -1.15 -11.62 6.64
C GLY A 109 -2.45 -11.60 5.82
N THR A 110 -2.43 -11.21 4.54
CA THR A 110 -3.61 -11.27 3.68
C THR A 110 -3.73 -12.64 3.01
N THR A 111 -4.97 -13.06 2.78
CA THR A 111 -5.33 -14.32 2.11
C THR A 111 -6.39 -14.04 1.03
N PRO A 112 -6.81 -15.04 0.23
CA PRO A 112 -7.90 -14.85 -0.73
C PRO A 112 -9.19 -14.29 -0.13
N GLU A 113 -9.47 -14.53 1.16
CA GLU A 113 -10.61 -13.94 1.88
C GLU A 113 -10.54 -12.41 1.90
N TYR A 114 -9.36 -11.84 2.16
CA TYR A 114 -9.13 -10.39 2.17
C TYR A 114 -9.35 -9.79 0.79
N ILE A 115 -8.81 -10.44 -0.24
CA ILE A 115 -8.98 -10.00 -1.63
C ILE A 115 -10.45 -10.08 -2.06
N GLY A 116 -11.17 -11.13 -1.63
CA GLY A 116 -12.61 -11.25 -1.82
C GLY A 116 -13.39 -10.11 -1.17
N ALA A 117 -12.98 -9.67 0.03
CA ALA A 117 -13.61 -8.56 0.74
C ALA A 117 -13.41 -7.19 0.06
N LEU A 118 -12.42 -7.05 -0.85
CA LEU A 118 -12.21 -5.82 -1.64
C LEU A 118 -13.12 -5.74 -2.87
N GLN A 119 -13.89 -6.78 -3.18
CA GLN A 119 -14.75 -6.79 -4.36
C GLN A 119 -15.77 -5.65 -4.30
N GLY A 120 -15.83 -4.88 -5.39
CA GLY A 120 -16.72 -3.73 -5.51
C GLY A 120 -16.10 -2.39 -5.14
N LEU A 121 -14.93 -2.37 -4.48
CA LEU A 121 -14.15 -1.15 -4.30
C LEU A 121 -13.54 -0.75 -5.65
N LYS A 122 -13.89 0.45 -6.13
CA LYS A 122 -13.40 1.00 -7.39
C LYS A 122 -13.24 2.51 -7.27
N ARG A 123 -12.18 3.02 -7.88
CA ARG A 123 -12.01 4.44 -8.22
C ARG A 123 -12.43 4.66 -9.67
#